data_AF-A0A445I007-F1
#
_entry.id   AF-A0A445I007-F1
#
_cell.length_a   1.000
_cell.length_b   1.000
_cell.length_c   1.000
_cell.angle_alpha   90.00
_cell.angle_beta   90.00
_cell.angle_gamma   90.00
#
_symmetry.space_group_name_H-M   'P 1'
#
loop_
_entity.id
_entity.type
_entity.pdbx_description
1 polymer ?
#
loop_
_entity_poly.entity_id
_entity_poly.type
_entity_poly.pdbx_seq_one_letter_code
_entity_poly.pdbx_strand_id
1 'polypeptide(L)'
;MALAWNLVITLILLLLQQSCFLVTFASSNVHIVYMGDRMSQSEQQLVEDSHLDILLRILGSKVAARRSILYSYKHGFSGFAAVLSQPQAKLIADFPGVVRVIPNKILSLHTTRSWDFLHVKQDIVTGALSRGQSGRGTIIGIMDTGIWPESESFRDEHMDNPPLHWRGICQEGESFDHSHCNSKIIGARWYIKGYEAEIGKLNTSDGVEYLSPRDASGHGTHTSSTAAGVAVENASFMGLAKGLARGGAPSAWLAIYKICWSTGGCSSADILAAFDDAIFDGVDILSASLGSDPPLPTYVEDALAIGSFHAVAKGISVVCSGGNSGPYPQTVINTAPWLVTVAASTIDREFSSRIILGNNQTLQGQSLYTGKDLSKFYPIVFGEDIAASDSDEESARSCNSGSLNSTLAKGKAILCFQSRSQRSATVAIRTVTEAGGAGLIFAQFPTKDVDTSWSKPCVQVDFITGTTILSYMEATRNPVIKFSKTKTVVGRQLSPEVAFFSSRGPSSLSPSVLKVLIIHSFIKAIVFILTKM
;
A
#
# COMPACT_ATOMS: atom_id res chain seq x y z
N MET A 1 -54.57 43.11 -22.22
CA MET A 1 -54.21 42.74 -20.84
C MET A 1 -53.55 41.36 -20.74
N ALA A 2 -54.05 40.30 -21.40
CA ALA A 2 -53.45 38.97 -21.34
C ALA A 2 -52.01 38.86 -21.90
N LEU A 3 -51.68 39.60 -22.97
CA LEU A 3 -50.33 39.61 -23.56
C LEU A 3 -49.25 40.23 -22.66
N ALA A 4 -49.60 41.27 -21.90
CA ALA A 4 -48.67 41.91 -20.96
C ALA A 4 -48.37 40.99 -19.76
N TRP A 5 -49.35 40.20 -19.32
CA TRP A 5 -49.20 39.25 -18.22
C TRP A 5 -48.25 38.11 -18.57
N ASN A 6 -48.34 37.58 -19.80
CA ASN A 6 -47.46 36.52 -20.27
C ASN A 6 -46.00 36.97 -20.45
N LEU A 7 -45.77 38.24 -20.82
CA LEU A 7 -44.44 38.85 -20.92
C LEU A 7 -43.78 39.03 -19.55
N VAL A 8 -44.55 39.39 -18.52
CA VAL A 8 -44.04 39.51 -17.14
C VAL A 8 -43.70 38.13 -16.57
N ILE A 9 -44.53 37.12 -16.82
CA ILE A 9 -44.28 35.74 -16.36
C ILE A 9 -43.02 35.16 -17.02
N THR A 10 -42.84 35.39 -18.33
CA THR A 10 -41.63 34.92 -19.04
C THR A 10 -40.37 35.65 -18.58
N LEU A 11 -40.45 36.95 -18.27
CA LEU A 11 -39.32 37.70 -17.71
C LEU A 11 -38.94 37.21 -16.30
N ILE A 12 -39.92 36.89 -15.46
CA ILE A 12 -39.71 36.34 -14.11
C ILE A 12 -39.12 34.93 -14.19
N LEU A 13 -39.57 34.09 -15.13
CA LEU A 13 -39.00 32.76 -15.37
C LEU A 13 -37.56 32.82 -15.90
N LEU A 14 -37.24 33.79 -16.76
CA LEU A 14 -35.86 34.03 -17.23
C LEU A 14 -34.94 34.56 -16.13
N LEU A 15 -35.45 35.42 -15.24
CA LEU A 15 -34.71 35.89 -14.06
C LEU A 15 -34.51 34.77 -13.01
N LEU A 16 -35.50 33.89 -12.84
CA LEU A 16 -35.40 32.69 -12.00
C LEU A 16 -34.44 31.65 -12.60
N GLN A 17 -34.40 31.50 -13.93
CA GLN A 17 -33.40 30.65 -14.58
C GLN A 17 -31.98 31.24 -14.46
N GLN A 18 -31.78 32.55 -14.62
CA GLN A 18 -30.47 33.18 -14.41
C GLN A 18 -29.99 33.14 -12.96
N SER A 19 -30.91 33.15 -11.97
CA SER A 19 -30.54 32.98 -10.55
C SER A 19 -30.28 31.53 -10.15
N CYS A 20 -30.78 30.54 -10.91
CA CYS A 20 -30.40 29.13 -10.74
C CYS A 20 -29.03 28.76 -11.34
N PHE A 21 -28.44 29.59 -12.22
CA PHE A 21 -27.12 29.31 -12.82
C PHE A 21 -25.92 29.89 -12.04
N LEU A 22 -26.12 30.51 -10.87
CA LEU A 22 -25.05 31.08 -10.03
C LEU A 22 -24.96 30.48 -8.62
N VAL A 23 -25.51 29.29 -8.38
CA VAL A 23 -25.09 28.47 -7.23
C VAL A 23 -23.92 27.60 -7.69
N THR A 24 -22.74 28.21 -7.82
CA THR A 24 -21.51 27.44 -7.69
C THR A 24 -21.50 26.92 -6.27
N PHE A 25 -21.92 25.66 -6.05
CA PHE A 25 -21.57 24.96 -4.82
C PHE A 25 -20.04 24.97 -4.75
N ALA A 26 -19.50 25.84 -3.89
CA ALA A 26 -18.07 25.84 -3.61
C ALA A 26 -17.77 24.53 -2.88
N SER A 27 -17.39 23.51 -3.66
CA SER A 27 -16.84 22.27 -3.12
C SER A 27 -15.69 22.63 -2.18
N SER A 28 -15.84 22.22 -0.93
CA SER A 28 -14.85 22.43 0.12
C SER A 28 -14.02 21.16 0.23
N ASN A 29 -12.71 21.26 0.01
CA ASN A 29 -11.78 20.13 0.04
C ASN A 29 -10.72 20.39 1.12
N VAL A 30 -9.99 19.34 1.51
CA VAL A 30 -8.91 19.49 2.49
C VAL A 30 -7.71 20.17 1.84
N HIS A 31 -7.22 21.23 2.47
CA HIS A 31 -6.00 21.93 2.08
C HIS A 31 -5.02 21.96 3.25
N ILE A 32 -3.74 21.75 2.95
CA ILE A 32 -2.60 21.86 3.86
C ILE A 32 -2.00 23.25 3.67
N VAL A 33 -1.92 24.04 4.73
CA VAL A 33 -1.28 25.35 4.79
C VAL A 33 0.08 25.18 5.45
N TYR A 34 1.13 25.23 4.64
CA TYR A 34 2.51 25.07 5.06
C TYR A 34 3.12 26.44 5.37
N MET A 35 3.70 26.60 6.56
CA MET A 35 4.24 27.87 7.07
C MET A 35 5.76 27.82 7.34
N GLY A 36 6.44 26.72 7.02
CA GLY A 36 7.90 26.62 7.12
C GLY A 36 8.40 26.02 8.43
N ASP A 37 9.64 26.38 8.81
CA ASP A 37 10.30 25.91 10.04
C ASP A 37 9.59 26.46 11.29
N ARG A 38 9.78 25.78 12.42
CA ARG A 38 9.15 26.14 13.69
C ARG A 38 9.78 27.41 14.26
N MET A 39 8.96 28.31 14.79
CA MET A 39 9.42 29.34 15.74
C MET A 39 9.75 28.70 17.11
N SER A 40 10.32 29.45 18.06
CA SER A 40 11.08 28.91 19.21
C SER A 40 10.34 27.86 20.08
N GLN A 41 11.08 27.01 20.82
CA GLN A 41 10.54 25.88 21.62
C GLN A 41 9.48 26.27 22.68
N SER A 42 9.45 27.53 23.12
CA SER A 42 8.59 28.01 24.23
C SER A 42 7.16 28.38 23.82
N GLU A 43 6.77 28.19 22.55
CA GLU A 43 5.59 28.88 21.97
C GLU A 43 4.53 27.92 21.38
N GLN A 44 4.51 26.63 21.75
CA GLN A 44 3.62 25.63 21.13
C GLN A 44 2.12 25.99 21.15
N GLN A 45 1.60 26.52 22.27
CA GLN A 45 0.22 26.99 22.36
C GLN A 45 -0.02 28.23 21.50
N LEU A 46 0.99 29.12 21.40
CA LEU A 46 0.92 30.32 20.57
C LEU A 46 0.90 29.97 19.07
N VAL A 47 1.54 28.87 18.66
CA VAL A 47 1.49 28.37 17.27
C VAL A 47 0.08 27.89 16.91
N GLU A 48 -0.55 27.10 17.78
CA GLU A 48 -1.92 26.62 17.54
C GLU A 48 -2.94 27.78 17.56
N ASP A 49 -2.80 28.72 18.50
CA ASP A 49 -3.62 29.93 18.53
C ASP A 49 -3.40 30.81 17.29
N SER A 50 -2.17 30.87 16.77
CA SER A 50 -1.86 31.58 15.52
C SER A 50 -2.52 30.92 14.30
N HIS A 51 -2.48 29.60 14.18
CA HIS A 51 -3.17 28.87 13.12
C HIS A 51 -4.70 29.13 13.16
N LEU A 52 -5.27 29.15 14.36
CA LEU A 52 -6.69 29.48 14.56
C LEU A 52 -7.00 30.95 14.24
N ASP A 53 -6.10 31.90 14.52
CA ASP A 53 -6.28 33.31 14.18
C ASP A 53 -6.29 33.53 12.66
N ILE A 54 -5.42 32.84 11.93
CA ILE A 54 -5.40 32.87 10.45
C ILE A 54 -6.75 32.39 9.91
N LEU A 55 -7.23 31.23 10.37
CA LEU A 55 -8.54 30.70 9.96
C LEU A 55 -9.69 31.62 10.40
N LEU A 56 -9.61 32.24 11.57
CA LEU A 56 -10.63 33.18 12.06
C LEU A 56 -10.74 34.42 11.16
N ARG A 57 -9.62 34.97 10.69
CA ARG A 57 -9.61 36.14 9.80
C ARG A 57 -10.23 35.85 8.43
N ILE A 58 -10.06 34.63 7.93
CA ILE A 58 -10.57 34.22 6.62
C ILE A 58 -12.02 33.75 6.68
N LEU A 59 -12.39 33.03 7.73
CA LEU A 59 -13.73 32.46 7.90
C LEU A 59 -14.69 33.38 8.66
N GLY A 60 -14.18 34.45 9.27
CA GLY A 60 -14.96 35.45 10.01
C GLY A 60 -15.59 34.96 11.31
N SER A 61 -15.29 33.72 11.74
CA SER A 61 -15.91 33.11 12.92
C SER A 61 -14.97 32.13 13.61
N LYS A 62 -14.83 32.28 14.94
CA LYS A 62 -14.06 31.35 15.78
C LYS A 62 -14.63 29.94 15.77
N VAL A 63 -15.95 29.81 15.65
CA VAL A 63 -16.63 28.50 15.56
C VAL A 63 -16.33 27.85 14.21
N ALA A 64 -16.33 28.62 13.12
CA ALA A 64 -15.99 28.10 11.79
C ALA A 64 -14.50 27.71 11.70
N ALA A 65 -13.60 28.50 12.29
CA ALA A 65 -12.16 28.19 12.36
C ALA A 65 -11.89 26.88 13.10
N ARG A 66 -12.51 26.68 14.27
CA ARG A 66 -12.36 25.44 15.04
C ARG A 66 -12.98 24.22 14.36
N ARG A 67 -14.03 24.40 13.56
CA ARG A 67 -14.67 23.29 12.82
C ARG A 67 -13.93 22.92 11.53
N SER A 68 -13.25 23.88 10.92
CA SER A 68 -12.53 23.68 9.65
C SER A 68 -11.14 23.09 9.85
N ILE A 69 -10.45 23.42 10.96
CA ILE A 69 -9.13 22.88 11.25
C ILE A 69 -9.20 21.39 11.59
N LEU A 70 -8.40 20.59 10.90
CA LEU A 70 -8.28 19.15 11.11
C LEU A 70 -7.07 18.86 12.01
N TYR A 71 -5.91 19.43 11.63
CA TYR A 71 -4.64 19.28 12.31
C TYR A 71 -3.89 20.60 12.38
N SER A 72 -3.15 20.78 13.48
CA SER A 72 -2.21 21.86 13.70
C SER A 72 -0.83 21.22 13.85
N TYR A 73 0.02 21.38 12.83
CA TYR A 73 1.40 20.89 12.81
C TYR A 73 2.27 21.91 13.55
N LYS A 74 2.80 21.52 14.71
CA LYS A 74 3.43 22.46 15.66
C LYS A 74 4.72 21.95 16.30
N HIS A 75 5.12 20.71 16.01
CA HIS A 75 6.26 20.10 16.67
C HIS A 75 7.52 20.07 15.79
N GLY A 76 7.42 19.49 14.60
CA GLY A 76 8.48 19.36 13.60
C GLY A 76 8.54 20.53 12.62
N PHE A 77 7.40 21.11 12.27
CA PHE A 77 7.28 22.28 11.38
C PHE A 77 6.01 23.07 11.72
N SER A 78 5.84 24.26 11.13
CA SER A 78 4.65 25.08 11.32
C SER A 78 3.68 24.93 10.15
N GLY A 79 2.41 24.68 10.45
CA GLY A 79 1.34 24.68 9.46
C GLY A 79 0.06 24.03 9.99
N PHE A 80 -0.97 23.94 9.17
CA PHE A 80 -2.22 23.28 9.54
C PHE A 80 -2.94 22.69 8.32
N ALA A 81 -3.76 21.67 8.53
CA ALA A 81 -4.70 21.19 7.53
C ALA A 81 -6.12 21.65 7.88
N ALA A 82 -6.86 22.16 6.90
CA ALA A 82 -8.23 22.61 7.09
C ALA A 82 -9.12 22.33 5.88
N VAL A 83 -10.42 22.17 6.14
CA VAL A 83 -11.46 22.08 5.11
C VAL A 83 -11.77 23.49 4.61
N LEU A 84 -11.43 23.76 3.35
CA LEU A 84 -11.51 25.09 2.74
C LEU A 84 -12.10 25.01 1.34
N SER A 85 -12.87 26.03 0.97
CA SER A 85 -13.24 26.26 -0.42
C SER A 85 -12.05 26.82 -1.22
N GLN A 86 -12.04 26.60 -2.53
CA GLN A 86 -11.00 27.15 -3.43
C GLN A 86 -10.73 28.65 -3.24
N PRO A 87 -11.73 29.54 -3.12
CA PRO A 87 -11.49 30.96 -2.83
C PRO A 87 -10.81 31.19 -1.47
N GLN A 88 -11.21 30.45 -0.43
CA GLN A 88 -10.61 30.57 0.91
C GLN A 88 -9.14 30.09 0.91
N ALA A 89 -8.84 28.98 0.23
CA ALA A 89 -7.49 28.47 0.08
C ALA A 89 -6.56 29.48 -0.63
N LYS A 90 -7.07 30.19 -1.65
CA LYS A 90 -6.33 31.27 -2.33
C LYS A 90 -6.05 32.46 -1.41
N LEU A 91 -7.04 32.90 -0.64
CA LEU A 91 -6.85 34.00 0.32
C LEU A 91 -5.83 33.65 1.40
N ILE A 92 -5.78 32.39 1.85
CA ILE A 92 -4.79 31.92 2.82
C ILE A 92 -3.38 31.87 2.21
N ALA A 93 -3.26 31.56 0.91
CA ALA A 93 -1.96 31.54 0.25
C ALA A 93 -1.24 32.89 0.25
N ASP A 94 -1.99 34.00 0.30
CA ASP A 94 -1.44 35.36 0.35
C ASP A 94 -1.15 35.86 1.79
N PHE A 95 -1.39 35.02 2.81
CA PHE A 95 -1.27 35.43 4.20
C PHE A 95 0.21 35.46 4.66
N PRO A 96 0.69 36.51 5.37
CA PRO A 96 2.07 36.57 5.82
C PRO A 96 2.47 35.36 6.68
N GLY A 97 3.61 34.74 6.35
CA GLY A 97 4.10 33.53 7.01
C GLY A 97 3.58 32.21 6.41
N VAL A 98 2.60 32.25 5.50
CA VAL A 98 2.23 31.09 4.69
C VAL A 98 3.22 30.95 3.56
N VAL A 99 3.91 29.82 3.52
CA VAL A 99 4.84 29.47 2.44
C VAL A 99 4.06 28.91 1.25
N ARG A 100 3.06 28.05 1.51
CA ARG A 100 2.25 27.41 0.46
C ARG A 100 0.94 26.83 0.97
N VAL A 101 -0.04 26.71 0.07
CA VAL A 101 -1.28 25.95 0.27
C VAL A 101 -1.34 24.80 -0.72
N ILE A 102 -1.54 23.58 -0.23
CA ILE A 102 -1.41 22.33 -1.00
C ILE A 102 -2.73 21.53 -0.87
N PRO A 103 -3.33 21.05 -1.97
CA PRO A 103 -4.52 20.19 -1.88
C PRO A 103 -4.18 18.81 -1.30
N ASN A 104 -5.10 18.24 -0.52
CA ASN A 104 -4.95 16.89 -0.02
C ASN A 104 -4.95 15.85 -1.15
N LYS A 105 -4.11 14.81 -1.04
CA LYS A 105 -4.03 13.69 -1.99
C LYS A 105 -4.00 12.36 -1.24
N ILE A 106 -4.50 11.32 -1.92
CA ILE A 106 -4.49 9.93 -1.45
C ILE A 106 -3.29 9.18 -2.05
N LEU A 107 -2.47 8.54 -1.22
CA LEU A 107 -1.31 7.72 -1.61
C LEU A 107 -1.58 6.21 -1.47
N SER A 108 -0.86 5.37 -2.23
CA SER A 108 -0.98 3.88 -2.29
C SER A 108 0.18 3.15 -1.59
N LEU A 109 0.01 1.85 -1.25
CA LEU A 109 0.91 1.01 -0.41
C LEU A 109 1.87 0.07 -1.20
N HIS A 110 3.03 -0.35 -0.63
CA HIS A 110 4.04 -1.26 -1.25
C HIS A 110 4.69 -2.38 -0.35
N THR A 111 4.85 -3.63 -0.83
CA THR A 111 5.16 -4.86 -0.03
C THR A 111 6.65 -5.38 -0.05
N THR A 112 7.14 -6.16 0.96
CA THR A 112 8.61 -6.52 1.16
C THR A 112 9.06 -7.81 1.97
N ARG A 113 10.25 -8.44 1.69
CA ARG A 113 11.16 -9.28 2.58
C ARG A 113 12.49 -9.79 1.95
N SER A 114 13.56 -10.06 2.75
CA SER A 114 14.84 -10.63 2.22
C SER A 114 15.98 -11.18 3.12
N TRP A 115 15.97 -11.09 4.46
CA TRP A 115 17.24 -11.01 5.23
C TRP A 115 18.31 -12.12 5.06
N ASP A 116 17.97 -13.41 4.97
CA ASP A 116 18.99 -14.47 4.82
C ASP A 116 19.67 -14.45 3.44
N PHE A 117 18.97 -13.97 2.40
CA PHE A 117 19.50 -13.77 1.06
C PHE A 117 20.57 -12.67 1.03
N LEU A 118 20.47 -11.69 1.92
CA LEU A 118 21.42 -10.58 2.03
C LEU A 118 22.66 -10.92 2.87
N HIS A 119 22.83 -12.20 3.25
CA HIS A 119 23.87 -12.66 4.16
C HIS A 119 23.88 -11.93 5.52
N VAL A 120 22.73 -11.39 5.93
CA VAL A 120 22.53 -10.76 7.24
C VAL A 120 22.14 -11.85 8.24
N LYS A 121 23.13 -12.67 8.62
CA LYS A 121 22.94 -13.78 9.57
C LYS A 121 23.41 -13.43 10.98
N GLN A 122 22.77 -14.02 11.99
CA GLN A 122 23.10 -13.82 13.41
C GLN A 122 24.43 -14.47 13.81
N ASP A 123 24.85 -15.52 13.12
CA ASP A 123 26.07 -16.30 13.37
C ASP A 123 27.33 -15.65 12.79
N ILE A 124 27.20 -14.65 11.92
CA ILE A 124 28.34 -13.90 11.40
C ILE A 124 28.73 -12.85 12.43
N VAL A 125 29.75 -13.16 13.22
CA VAL A 125 30.32 -12.30 14.28
C VAL A 125 30.76 -10.92 13.78
N THR A 126 31.06 -10.78 12.49
CA THR A 126 31.42 -9.51 11.83
C THR A 126 30.30 -8.92 10.97
N GLY A 127 29.11 -9.53 10.98
CA GLY A 127 27.96 -9.16 10.16
C GLY A 127 27.28 -7.87 10.61
N ALA A 128 26.41 -7.31 9.75
CA ALA A 128 25.69 -6.07 10.04
C ALA A 128 24.84 -6.14 11.33
N LEU A 129 24.22 -7.29 11.62
CA LEU A 129 23.46 -7.49 12.86
C LEU A 129 24.34 -7.45 14.11
N SER A 130 25.51 -8.08 14.08
CA SER A 130 26.42 -8.06 15.24
C SER A 130 26.99 -6.65 15.46
N ARG A 131 27.44 -5.98 14.39
CA ARG A 131 27.98 -4.61 14.46
C ARG A 131 26.92 -3.56 14.84
N GLY A 132 25.71 -3.70 14.31
CA GLY A 132 24.57 -2.82 14.62
C GLY A 132 23.78 -3.26 15.86
N GLN A 133 24.27 -4.23 16.63
CA GLN A 133 23.60 -4.79 17.81
C GLN A 133 22.12 -5.14 17.58
N SER A 134 21.79 -5.65 16.39
CA SER A 134 20.42 -5.95 15.96
C SER A 134 19.44 -4.77 16.04
N GLY A 135 19.94 -3.52 16.01
CA GLY A 135 19.15 -2.29 16.14
C GLY A 135 18.78 -1.93 17.59
N ARG A 136 19.46 -2.52 18.57
CA ARG A 136 19.28 -2.18 20.00
C ARG A 136 19.46 -0.67 20.21
N GLY A 137 18.52 -0.06 20.94
CA GLY A 137 18.55 1.37 21.23
C GLY A 137 17.97 2.26 20.13
N THR A 138 17.44 1.69 19.03
CA THR A 138 16.85 2.43 17.91
C THR A 138 15.33 2.31 17.92
N ILE A 139 14.63 3.41 17.64
CA ILE A 139 13.19 3.47 17.42
C ILE A 139 12.90 3.64 15.93
N ILE A 140 12.20 2.67 15.34
CA ILE A 140 11.74 2.71 13.96
C ILE A 140 10.26 3.11 13.95
N GLY A 141 9.98 4.29 13.41
CA GLY A 141 8.63 4.74 13.13
C GLY A 141 8.11 4.15 11.81
N ILE A 142 6.94 3.51 11.85
CA ILE A 142 6.29 2.90 10.69
C ILE A 142 5.04 3.69 10.33
N MET A 143 5.04 4.26 9.13
CA MET A 143 3.92 5.02 8.55
C MET A 143 3.19 4.17 7.52
N ASP A 144 2.05 3.59 7.91
CA ASP A 144 1.40 2.51 7.14
C ASP A 144 -0.09 2.32 7.53
N THR A 145 -0.67 1.14 7.30
CA THR A 145 -2.06 0.76 7.64
C THR A 145 -2.28 0.38 9.12
N GLY A 146 -1.27 0.54 9.97
CA GLY A 146 -1.32 0.19 11.39
C GLY A 146 -0.51 -1.05 11.74
N ILE A 147 -0.85 -1.70 12.87
CA ILE A 147 -0.21 -2.93 13.31
C ILE A 147 -1.21 -3.96 13.86
N TRP A 148 -0.90 -5.24 13.71
CA TRP A 148 -1.55 -6.36 14.40
C TRP A 148 -0.67 -6.79 15.60
N PRO A 149 -0.91 -6.21 16.79
CA PRO A 149 0.01 -6.29 17.93
C PRO A 149 0.17 -7.72 18.48
N GLU A 150 -0.84 -8.59 18.31
CA GLU A 150 -0.80 -9.98 18.79
C GLU A 150 0.08 -10.90 17.94
N SER A 151 0.68 -10.40 16.85
CA SER A 151 1.60 -11.20 16.04
C SER A 151 2.82 -11.62 16.86
N GLU A 152 3.22 -12.89 16.74
CA GLU A 152 4.43 -13.44 17.35
C GLU A 152 5.72 -12.65 17.01
N SER A 153 5.69 -11.90 15.90
CA SER A 153 6.77 -11.01 15.46
C SER A 153 6.97 -9.78 16.36
N PHE A 154 6.04 -9.51 17.27
CA PHE A 154 6.08 -8.33 18.16
C PHE A 154 6.07 -8.67 19.65
N ARG A 155 6.43 -9.91 20.00
CA ARG A 155 6.72 -10.29 21.38
C ARG A 155 7.89 -9.48 21.93
N ASP A 156 7.91 -9.28 23.24
CA ASP A 156 8.81 -8.34 23.91
C ASP A 156 9.66 -8.95 25.04
N GLU A 157 9.67 -10.29 25.17
CA GLU A 157 10.31 -11.05 26.26
C GLU A 157 11.82 -10.74 26.49
N HIS A 158 12.48 -10.11 25.51
CA HIS A 158 13.90 -9.72 25.57
C HIS A 158 14.15 -8.28 25.07
N MET A 159 13.13 -7.44 25.08
CA MET A 159 13.27 -6.04 24.71
C MET A 159 13.70 -5.20 25.93
N ASP A 160 14.55 -4.21 25.67
CA ASP A 160 14.89 -3.23 26.70
C ASP A 160 13.72 -2.27 26.94
N ASN A 161 13.76 -1.60 28.10
CA ASN A 161 12.85 -0.50 28.38
C ASN A 161 13.01 0.62 27.35
N PRO A 162 11.90 1.25 26.90
CA PRO A 162 11.96 2.38 25.98
C PRO A 162 12.90 3.48 26.48
N PRO A 163 13.55 4.22 25.57
CA PRO A 163 14.55 5.20 25.97
C PRO A 163 13.87 6.38 26.68
N LEU A 164 14.57 7.00 27.63
CA LEU A 164 14.02 8.10 28.47
C LEU A 164 13.55 9.31 27.66
N HIS A 165 14.07 9.49 26.45
CA HIS A 165 13.68 10.59 25.56
C HIS A 165 12.41 10.30 24.74
N TRP A 166 11.89 9.07 24.76
CA TRP A 166 10.68 8.67 24.05
C TRP A 166 9.46 9.41 24.59
N ARG A 167 8.68 10.04 23.70
CA ARG A 167 7.48 10.83 24.05
C ARG A 167 6.18 10.32 23.43
N GLY A 168 6.25 9.23 22.67
CA GLY A 168 5.07 8.64 22.04
C GLY A 168 4.09 8.07 23.05
N ILE A 169 2.86 7.88 22.57
CA ILE A 169 1.74 7.33 23.35
C ILE A 169 1.23 6.04 22.72
N CYS A 170 0.48 5.27 23.50
CA CYS A 170 -0.38 4.23 22.97
C CYS A 170 -1.80 4.79 22.88
N GLN A 171 -2.21 5.22 21.69
CA GLN A 171 -3.53 5.81 21.46
C GLN A 171 -4.57 4.69 21.36
N GLU A 172 -5.55 4.71 22.24
CA GLU A 172 -6.67 3.76 22.23
C GLU A 172 -7.62 4.00 21.04
N GLY A 173 -8.41 2.98 20.74
CA GLY A 173 -9.46 3.02 19.74
C GLY A 173 -10.22 1.71 19.66
N GLU A 174 -10.93 1.51 18.56
CA GLU A 174 -11.66 0.28 18.30
C GLU A 174 -10.76 -0.97 18.32
N SER A 175 -11.10 -1.93 19.19
CA SER A 175 -10.35 -3.18 19.38
C SER A 175 -8.86 -2.98 19.67
N PHE A 176 -8.45 -1.84 20.23
CA PHE A 176 -7.06 -1.54 20.56
C PHE A 176 -7.01 -0.65 21.80
N ASP A 177 -6.52 -1.19 22.90
CA ASP A 177 -6.34 -0.51 24.18
C ASP A 177 -4.85 -0.32 24.52
N HIS A 178 -4.57 0.35 25.65
CA HIS A 178 -3.21 0.57 26.12
C HIS A 178 -2.34 -0.69 26.28
N SER A 179 -2.94 -1.87 26.49
CA SER A 179 -2.20 -3.14 26.67
C SER A 179 -1.61 -3.71 25.38
N HIS A 180 -2.03 -3.18 24.23
CA HIS A 180 -1.52 -3.59 22.92
C HIS A 180 -0.17 -2.95 22.57
N CYS A 181 0.24 -1.90 23.29
CA CYS A 181 1.63 -1.46 23.31
C CYS A 181 2.39 -2.21 24.39
N ASN A 182 3.60 -2.64 24.07
CA ASN A 182 4.47 -3.44 24.93
C ASN A 182 5.92 -2.95 24.78
N SER A 183 6.89 -3.70 25.30
CA SER A 183 8.30 -3.28 25.23
C SER A 183 8.88 -3.39 23.80
N LYS A 184 8.13 -3.93 22.84
CA LYS A 184 8.46 -3.97 21.41
C LYS A 184 7.76 -2.86 20.62
N ILE A 185 6.43 -2.75 20.76
CA ILE A 185 5.59 -1.69 20.19
C ILE A 185 5.43 -0.62 21.27
N ILE A 186 6.32 0.36 21.28
CA ILE A 186 6.44 1.34 22.37
C ILE A 186 5.49 2.54 22.22
N GLY A 187 4.86 2.67 21.05
CA GLY A 187 3.77 3.61 20.82
C GLY A 187 3.03 3.31 19.53
N ALA A 188 1.78 3.75 19.50
CA ALA A 188 0.87 3.54 18.40
C ALA A 188 -0.12 4.71 18.32
N ARG A 189 -0.21 5.36 17.17
CA ARG A 189 -1.09 6.49 16.87
C ARG A 189 -1.84 6.23 15.56
N TRP A 190 -2.96 6.90 15.39
CA TRP A 190 -3.76 6.81 14.16
C TRP A 190 -4.36 8.15 13.77
N TYR A 191 -4.46 8.38 12.46
CA TYR A 191 -4.84 9.67 11.87
C TYR A 191 -5.88 9.44 10.78
N ILE A 192 -7.05 10.06 10.92
CA ILE A 192 -8.18 9.87 9.98
C ILE A 192 -8.86 11.18 9.58
N LYS A 193 -8.56 12.32 10.22
CA LYS A 193 -9.38 13.52 10.02
C LYS A 193 -9.24 14.04 8.60
N GLY A 194 -8.05 13.90 7.99
CA GLY A 194 -7.83 14.27 6.60
C GLY A 194 -8.63 13.37 5.64
N TYR A 195 -8.63 12.06 5.92
CA TYR A 195 -9.45 11.09 5.20
C TYR A 195 -10.94 11.39 5.28
N GLU A 196 -11.51 11.52 6.49
CA GLU A 196 -12.95 11.68 6.69
C GLU A 196 -13.48 12.99 6.10
N ALA A 197 -12.64 14.03 6.09
CA ALA A 197 -13.01 15.31 5.51
C ALA A 197 -13.09 15.29 3.98
N GLU A 198 -12.35 14.40 3.31
CA GLU A 198 -12.32 14.30 1.85
C GLU A 198 -13.27 13.21 1.31
N ILE A 199 -13.28 12.05 1.95
CA ILE A 199 -14.01 10.85 1.47
C ILE A 199 -15.32 10.64 2.24
N GLY A 200 -15.47 11.28 3.41
CA GLY A 200 -16.57 11.06 4.34
C GLY A 200 -16.22 10.06 5.43
N LYS A 201 -17.14 9.91 6.40
CA LYS A 201 -16.92 9.04 7.57
C LYS A 201 -16.66 7.61 7.14
N LEU A 202 -15.62 7.03 7.72
CA LEU A 202 -15.30 5.63 7.52
C LEU A 202 -16.34 4.77 8.27
N ASN A 203 -16.97 3.84 7.57
CA ASN A 203 -17.88 2.88 8.19
C ASN A 203 -17.08 1.68 8.69
N THR A 204 -17.05 1.45 10.00
CA THR A 204 -16.41 0.26 10.60
C THR A 204 -17.40 -0.87 10.90
N SER A 205 -18.70 -0.67 10.62
CA SER A 205 -19.75 -1.63 10.97
C SER A 205 -19.69 -2.94 10.18
N ASP A 206 -19.00 -2.96 9.04
CA ASP A 206 -18.78 -4.16 8.23
C ASP A 206 -17.57 -4.98 8.68
N GLY A 207 -16.82 -4.51 9.69
CA GLY A 207 -15.63 -5.15 10.22
C GLY A 207 -14.41 -5.09 9.29
N VAL A 208 -14.47 -4.31 8.21
CA VAL A 208 -13.40 -4.20 7.21
C VAL A 208 -12.27 -3.26 7.67
N GLU A 209 -12.52 -2.45 8.71
CA GLU A 209 -11.56 -1.48 9.22
C GLU A 209 -11.80 -1.16 10.70
N TYR A 210 -10.76 -0.65 11.38
CA TYR A 210 -10.82 -0.27 12.80
C TYR A 210 -10.42 1.18 13.01
N LEU A 211 -11.24 1.98 13.71
CA LEU A 211 -10.89 3.33 14.17
C LEU A 211 -9.89 3.27 15.35
N SER A 212 -8.70 2.78 15.07
CA SER A 212 -7.58 2.60 16.00
C SER A 212 -6.28 2.34 15.24
N PRO A 213 -5.13 2.21 15.92
CA PRO A 213 -3.87 1.80 15.28
C PRO A 213 -3.87 0.37 14.74
N ARG A 214 -4.93 -0.42 14.95
CA ARG A 214 -5.03 -1.80 14.49
C ARG A 214 -5.03 -1.90 12.97
N ASP A 215 -4.25 -2.83 12.44
CA ASP A 215 -4.14 -3.10 11.00
C ASP A 215 -5.27 -4.01 10.52
N ALA A 216 -6.13 -3.50 9.62
CA ALA A 216 -7.14 -4.30 8.93
C ALA A 216 -6.69 -4.75 7.54
N SER A 217 -5.77 -4.01 6.89
CA SER A 217 -5.30 -4.32 5.54
C SER A 217 -4.27 -5.43 5.52
N GLY A 218 -3.45 -5.51 6.55
CA GLY A 218 -2.29 -6.36 6.56
C GLY A 218 -1.11 -5.81 5.74
N HIS A 219 -0.94 -4.50 5.62
CA HIS A 219 0.24 -3.94 4.97
C HIS A 219 1.27 -3.51 6.02
N GLY A 220 0.83 -2.71 6.98
CA GLY A 220 1.65 -2.16 8.05
C GLY A 220 2.27 -3.21 8.96
N THR A 221 1.55 -4.29 9.28
CA THR A 221 2.13 -5.34 10.11
C THR A 221 3.23 -6.10 9.37
N HIS A 222 3.15 -6.22 8.03
CA HIS A 222 4.10 -6.92 7.17
C HIS A 222 5.36 -6.09 7.02
N THR A 223 5.22 -4.79 6.76
CA THR A 223 6.34 -3.85 6.69
C THR A 223 7.04 -3.71 8.05
N SER A 224 6.27 -3.59 9.14
CA SER A 224 6.78 -3.51 10.52
C SER A 224 7.60 -4.74 10.92
N SER A 225 7.10 -5.94 10.65
CA SER A 225 7.81 -7.19 10.98
C SER A 225 8.98 -7.46 10.01
N THR A 226 8.97 -6.91 8.81
CA THR A 226 10.14 -6.89 7.92
C THR A 226 11.25 -6.00 8.47
N ALA A 227 10.90 -4.82 8.99
CA ALA A 227 11.86 -3.88 9.54
C ALA A 227 12.44 -4.39 10.86
N ALA A 228 11.58 -4.75 11.81
CA ALA A 228 11.99 -5.02 13.19
C ALA A 228 11.34 -6.27 13.80
N GLY A 229 10.71 -7.18 13.06
CA GLY A 229 10.11 -8.37 13.66
C GLY A 229 11.12 -9.19 14.47
N VAL A 230 10.73 -9.68 15.65
CA VAL A 230 11.56 -10.60 16.42
C VAL A 230 11.69 -11.95 15.70
N ALA A 231 12.61 -12.79 16.17
CA ALA A 231 12.78 -14.13 15.64
C ALA A 231 11.53 -14.99 15.93
N VAL A 232 10.93 -15.54 14.88
CA VAL A 232 9.80 -16.49 14.94
C VAL A 232 10.18 -17.75 14.19
N GLU A 233 10.40 -18.82 14.95
CA GLU A 233 10.74 -20.13 14.40
C GLU A 233 9.55 -20.80 13.70
N ASN A 234 9.84 -21.68 12.74
CA ASN A 234 8.85 -22.48 12.03
C ASN A 234 7.73 -21.67 11.32
N ALA A 235 7.96 -20.38 11.10
CA ALA A 235 7.04 -19.51 10.39
C ALA A 235 6.85 -20.01 8.95
N SER A 236 5.61 -20.19 8.49
CA SER A 236 5.31 -20.70 7.15
C SER A 236 3.92 -20.28 6.64
N PHE A 237 3.82 -19.98 5.34
CA PHE A 237 2.55 -19.65 4.69
C PHE A 237 1.90 -20.94 4.25
N MET A 238 1.04 -21.50 5.10
CA MET A 238 0.41 -22.80 4.87
C MET A 238 1.42 -23.91 4.50
N GLY A 239 2.60 -23.87 5.13
CA GLY A 239 3.72 -24.80 4.87
C GLY A 239 4.71 -24.36 3.78
N LEU A 240 4.44 -23.29 3.03
CA LEU A 240 5.40 -22.66 2.11
C LEU A 240 6.34 -21.72 2.87
N ALA A 241 7.56 -21.56 2.34
CA ALA A 241 8.62 -20.75 2.92
C ALA A 241 8.90 -21.03 4.40
N LYS A 242 8.72 -22.28 4.84
CA LYS A 242 8.96 -22.67 6.23
C LYS A 242 10.40 -22.35 6.63
N GLY A 243 10.55 -21.58 7.71
CA GLY A 243 11.86 -21.23 8.24
C GLY A 243 11.76 -20.25 9.40
N LEU A 244 12.85 -19.51 9.63
CA LEU A 244 12.92 -18.44 10.61
C LEU A 244 12.40 -17.14 9.98
N ALA A 245 11.38 -16.53 10.57
CA ALA A 245 11.00 -15.14 10.26
C ALA A 245 11.67 -14.18 11.25
N ARG A 246 12.20 -13.07 10.75
CA ARG A 246 12.76 -11.97 11.54
C ARG A 246 12.86 -10.70 10.69
N GLY A 247 12.96 -9.57 11.36
CA GLY A 247 13.26 -8.28 10.74
C GLY A 247 14.75 -8.04 10.52
N GLY A 248 15.08 -6.89 9.92
CA GLY A 248 16.45 -6.43 9.72
C GLY A 248 17.08 -5.89 11.00
N ALA A 249 16.27 -5.35 11.90
CA ALA A 249 16.64 -4.87 13.22
C ALA A 249 15.73 -5.48 14.31
N PRO A 250 15.86 -6.78 14.63
CA PRO A 250 14.95 -7.46 15.57
C PRO A 250 14.90 -6.85 16.97
N SER A 251 15.94 -6.14 17.41
CA SER A 251 16.05 -5.51 18.73
C SER A 251 15.68 -4.03 18.73
N ALA A 252 15.27 -3.45 17.60
CA ALA A 252 14.76 -2.08 17.54
C ALA A 252 13.34 -1.98 18.07
N TRP A 253 12.96 -0.86 18.67
CA TRP A 253 11.58 -0.58 19.04
C TRP A 253 10.76 -0.14 17.83
N LEU A 254 9.45 -0.36 17.90
CA LEU A 254 8.48 0.06 16.90
C LEU A 254 7.59 1.17 17.44
N ALA A 255 7.44 2.22 16.64
CA ALA A 255 6.44 3.27 16.83
C ALA A 255 5.51 3.29 15.62
N ILE A 256 4.21 3.08 15.83
CA ILE A 256 3.26 2.87 14.74
C ILE A 256 2.44 4.14 14.50
N TYR A 257 2.40 4.58 13.25
CA TYR A 257 1.63 5.73 12.81
C TYR A 257 0.70 5.29 11.68
N LYS A 258 -0.54 4.93 12.03
CA LYS A 258 -1.56 4.53 11.04
C LYS A 258 -2.11 5.75 10.32
N ILE A 259 -1.86 5.84 9.02
CA ILE A 259 -2.28 6.98 8.17
C ILE A 259 -2.99 6.52 6.89
N CYS A 260 -3.09 5.21 6.68
CA CYS A 260 -3.67 4.60 5.49
C CYS A 260 -4.87 3.75 5.88
N TRP A 261 -5.93 3.82 5.09
CA TRP A 261 -7.22 3.20 5.35
C TRP A 261 -7.64 2.33 4.15
N SER A 262 -8.26 1.16 4.43
CA SER A 262 -8.58 0.14 3.43
C SER A 262 -9.44 0.64 2.26
N THR A 263 -10.29 1.64 2.48
CA THR A 263 -11.28 2.13 1.49
C THR A 263 -10.86 3.40 0.74
N GLY A 264 -9.69 3.98 1.02
CA GLY A 264 -9.30 5.22 0.32
C GLY A 264 -7.88 5.71 0.61
N GLY A 265 -6.94 4.80 0.86
CA GLY A 265 -5.50 5.07 0.89
C GLY A 265 -5.04 6.00 2.00
N CYS A 266 -3.95 6.73 1.77
CA CYS A 266 -3.30 7.55 2.78
C CYS A 266 -3.48 9.04 2.48
N SER A 267 -4.16 9.78 3.36
CA SER A 267 -4.37 11.23 3.19
C SER A 267 -3.10 12.03 3.46
N SER A 268 -2.78 12.99 2.60
CA SER A 268 -1.62 13.89 2.75
C SER A 268 -1.65 14.68 4.06
N ALA A 269 -2.84 15.08 4.52
CA ALA A 269 -2.99 15.78 5.79
C ALA A 269 -2.69 14.89 7.00
N ASP A 270 -3.08 13.60 6.92
CA ASP A 270 -2.82 12.59 7.95
C ASP A 270 -1.33 12.19 7.96
N ILE A 271 -0.69 12.13 6.79
CA ILE A 271 0.76 11.89 6.65
C ILE A 271 1.58 12.98 7.35
N LEU A 272 1.28 14.26 7.09
CA LEU A 272 1.99 15.36 7.73
C LEU A 272 1.79 15.40 9.25
N ALA A 273 0.60 15.02 9.74
CA ALA A 273 0.34 14.91 11.17
C ALA A 273 1.22 13.83 11.81
N ALA A 274 1.34 12.68 11.14
CA ALA A 274 2.22 11.60 11.59
C ALA A 274 3.70 12.01 11.57
N PHE A 275 4.19 12.76 10.57
CA PHE A 275 5.56 13.27 10.59
C PHE A 275 5.79 14.23 11.76
N ASP A 276 4.86 15.15 12.02
CA ASP A 276 4.95 16.10 13.12
C ASP A 276 5.08 15.39 14.47
N ASP A 277 4.20 14.41 14.73
CA ASP A 277 4.24 13.61 15.95
C ASP A 277 5.46 12.69 16.01
N ALA A 278 5.87 12.05 14.91
CA ALA A 278 7.03 11.16 14.92
C ALA A 278 8.34 11.90 15.24
N ILE A 279 8.51 13.12 14.70
CA ILE A 279 9.62 14.00 15.03
C ILE A 279 9.60 14.37 16.52
N PHE A 280 8.40 14.66 17.06
CA PHE A 280 8.24 14.99 18.48
C PHE A 280 8.51 13.81 19.41
N ASP A 281 7.98 12.65 19.05
CA ASP A 281 8.05 11.41 19.81
C ASP A 281 9.51 10.92 19.92
N GLY A 282 10.36 11.33 18.97
CA GLY A 282 11.81 11.11 18.99
C GLY A 282 12.22 9.81 18.31
N VAL A 283 11.60 9.47 17.17
CA VAL A 283 12.01 8.32 16.36
C VAL A 283 13.38 8.55 15.71
N ASP A 284 14.17 7.50 15.50
CA ASP A 284 15.48 7.60 14.84
C ASP A 284 15.38 7.42 13.32
N ILE A 285 14.47 6.56 12.88
CA ILE A 285 14.27 6.19 11.48
C ILE A 285 12.78 6.13 11.19
N LEU A 286 12.37 6.68 10.04
CA LEU A 286 11.02 6.54 9.50
C LEU A 286 11.03 5.64 8.27
N SER A 287 10.11 4.67 8.27
CA SER A 287 9.83 3.82 7.12
C SER A 287 8.43 4.12 6.61
N ALA A 288 8.33 4.57 5.36
CA ALA A 288 7.07 4.87 4.70
C ALA A 288 7.00 4.12 3.36
N SER A 289 6.17 3.08 3.31
CA SER A 289 5.97 2.25 2.11
C SER A 289 4.75 2.72 1.33
N LEU A 290 4.75 4.02 1.00
CA LEU A 290 3.64 4.69 0.31
C LEU A 290 4.14 5.68 -0.74
N GLY A 291 3.28 6.07 -1.68
CA GLY A 291 3.60 7.06 -2.70
C GLY A 291 2.45 7.34 -3.66
N SER A 292 2.67 8.27 -4.59
CA SER A 292 1.69 8.68 -5.60
C SER A 292 2.27 8.47 -7.00
N ASP A 293 1.44 7.96 -7.90
CA ASP A 293 1.83 7.74 -9.29
C ASP A 293 2.13 9.07 -10.01
N PRO A 294 3.01 9.05 -11.04
CA PRO A 294 3.22 10.22 -11.89
C PRO A 294 1.91 10.76 -12.52
N PRO A 295 1.78 12.08 -12.75
CA PRO A 295 2.82 13.10 -12.66
C PRO A 295 3.16 13.49 -11.21
N LEU A 296 4.47 13.56 -10.92
CA LEU A 296 4.95 13.88 -9.58
C LEU A 296 4.71 15.37 -9.25
N PRO A 297 4.14 15.70 -8.09
CA PRO A 297 4.10 17.08 -7.60
C PRO A 297 5.50 17.60 -7.29
N THR A 298 5.69 18.91 -7.32
CA THR A 298 6.95 19.53 -6.86
C THR A 298 7.24 19.16 -5.39
N TYR A 299 8.50 19.16 -4.94
CA TYR A 299 8.84 18.74 -3.57
C TYR A 299 8.18 19.57 -2.46
N VAL A 300 7.73 20.77 -2.81
CA VAL A 300 7.04 21.73 -1.95
C VAL A 300 5.51 21.61 -2.01
N GLU A 301 5.01 20.67 -2.81
CA GLU A 301 3.60 20.23 -2.91
C GLU A 301 3.41 18.79 -2.45
N ASP A 302 4.49 18.06 -2.24
CA ASP A 302 4.46 16.66 -1.84
C ASP A 302 4.53 16.56 -0.32
N ALA A 303 3.44 16.13 0.32
CA ALA A 303 3.37 15.95 1.76
C ALA A 303 4.46 15.01 2.29
N LEU A 304 4.80 13.96 1.54
CA LEU A 304 5.89 13.05 1.93
C LEU A 304 7.25 13.75 1.85
N ALA A 305 7.50 14.53 0.80
CA ALA A 305 8.74 15.29 0.66
C ALA A 305 8.89 16.37 1.75
N ILE A 306 7.81 17.10 2.07
CA ILE A 306 7.81 18.14 3.12
C ILE A 306 8.05 17.51 4.49
N GLY A 307 7.25 16.51 4.87
CA GLY A 307 7.39 15.85 6.17
C GLY A 307 8.77 15.21 6.34
N SER A 308 9.27 14.55 5.29
CA SER A 308 10.60 13.94 5.32
C SER A 308 11.75 14.95 5.35
N PHE A 309 11.60 16.12 4.73
CA PHE A 309 12.62 17.17 4.79
C PHE A 309 12.85 17.60 6.26
N HIS A 310 11.76 17.84 6.98
CA HIS A 310 11.81 18.24 8.40
C HIS A 310 12.36 17.13 9.29
N ALA A 311 11.99 15.87 9.03
CA ALA A 311 12.56 14.73 9.74
C ALA A 311 14.09 14.66 9.52
N VAL A 312 14.55 14.72 8.27
CA VAL A 312 15.99 14.66 7.94
C VAL A 312 16.74 15.87 8.51
N ALA A 313 16.15 17.06 8.50
CA ALA A 313 16.73 18.25 9.12
C ALA A 313 16.92 18.11 10.65
N LYS A 314 16.15 17.24 11.31
CA LYS A 314 16.30 16.87 12.73
C LYS A 314 17.18 15.63 12.95
N GLY A 315 17.81 15.10 11.91
CA GLY A 315 18.68 13.93 11.97
C GLY A 315 17.95 12.59 11.87
N ILE A 316 16.65 12.59 11.54
CA ILE A 316 15.84 11.37 11.41
C ILE A 316 15.90 10.90 9.96
N SER A 317 16.41 9.69 9.74
CA SER A 317 16.52 9.13 8.38
C SER A 317 15.15 8.65 7.89
N VAL A 318 14.81 8.94 6.63
CA VAL A 318 13.53 8.53 6.03
C VAL A 318 13.76 7.60 4.85
N VAL A 319 13.20 6.39 4.94
CA VAL A 319 13.29 5.34 3.94
C VAL A 319 11.93 5.18 3.26
N CYS A 320 11.93 5.28 1.93
CA CYS A 320 10.74 5.17 1.10
C CYS A 320 10.94 4.18 -0.05
N SER A 321 9.87 3.49 -0.41
CA SER A 321 9.79 2.68 -1.63
C SER A 321 9.88 3.52 -2.91
N GLY A 322 10.48 2.99 -3.98
CA GLY A 322 10.58 3.64 -5.29
C GLY A 322 9.33 3.55 -6.17
N GLY A 323 8.32 2.76 -5.77
CA GLY A 323 7.06 2.53 -6.49
C GLY A 323 7.01 1.19 -7.23
N ASN A 324 5.79 0.78 -7.60
CA ASN A 324 5.47 -0.49 -8.25
C ASN A 324 4.94 -0.34 -9.69
N SER A 325 5.25 0.77 -10.35
CA SER A 325 4.69 1.15 -11.66
C SER A 325 5.67 0.91 -12.82
N GLY A 326 6.69 0.07 -12.61
CA GLY A 326 7.62 -0.40 -13.64
C GLY A 326 6.94 -1.30 -14.70
N PRO A 327 7.69 -1.78 -15.71
CA PRO A 327 9.15 -1.71 -15.87
C PRO A 327 9.63 -0.48 -16.67
N TYR A 328 8.71 0.36 -17.17
CA TYR A 328 9.07 1.46 -18.05
C TYR A 328 9.90 2.53 -17.31
N PRO A 329 10.84 3.21 -18.00
CA PRO A 329 11.56 4.37 -17.45
C PRO A 329 10.62 5.46 -16.92
N GLN A 330 11.15 6.32 -16.04
CA GLN A 330 10.44 7.50 -15.51
C GLN A 330 9.17 7.20 -14.70
N THR A 331 9.15 6.04 -14.05
CA THR A 331 8.05 5.58 -13.18
C THR A 331 8.39 5.67 -11.69
N VAL A 332 9.64 6.05 -11.35
CA VAL A 332 10.11 6.19 -9.96
C VAL A 332 9.41 7.34 -9.24
N ILE A 333 8.95 7.06 -8.03
CA ILE A 333 8.29 8.02 -7.13
C ILE A 333 9.16 8.24 -5.89
N ASN A 334 8.75 9.13 -4.98
CA ASN A 334 9.50 9.46 -3.75
C ASN A 334 10.95 9.90 -4.06
N THR A 335 11.08 10.84 -5.01
CA THR A 335 12.36 11.19 -5.64
C THR A 335 13.10 12.34 -4.96
N ALA A 336 12.61 12.82 -3.81
CA ALA A 336 13.28 13.90 -3.08
C ALA A 336 14.73 13.52 -2.75
N PRO A 337 15.71 14.44 -2.90
CA PRO A 337 17.13 14.12 -2.73
C PRO A 337 17.50 13.62 -1.33
N TRP A 338 16.79 14.07 -0.29
CA TRP A 338 17.01 13.68 1.10
C TRP A 338 16.40 12.32 1.48
N LEU A 339 15.58 11.71 0.62
CA LEU A 339 14.98 10.39 0.86
C LEU A 339 15.91 9.25 0.45
N VAL A 340 15.94 8.18 1.26
CA VAL A 340 16.47 6.88 0.84
C VAL A 340 15.37 6.15 0.07
N THR A 341 15.41 6.25 -1.26
CA THR A 341 14.47 5.56 -2.15
C THR A 341 14.98 4.15 -2.46
N VAL A 342 14.13 3.13 -2.28
CA VAL A 342 14.52 1.71 -2.38
C VAL A 342 13.77 0.99 -3.50
N ALA A 343 14.50 0.24 -4.33
CA ALA A 343 13.96 -0.56 -5.44
C ALA A 343 13.75 -2.01 -4.99
N ALA A 344 12.82 -2.71 -5.65
CA ALA A 344 12.58 -4.13 -5.39
C ALA A 344 13.39 -5.03 -6.31
N SER A 345 13.96 -6.11 -5.75
CA SER A 345 14.62 -7.18 -6.51
C SER A 345 14.10 -8.57 -6.11
N THR A 346 14.45 -9.59 -6.88
CA THR A 346 14.11 -10.98 -6.59
C THR A 346 15.09 -11.60 -5.61
N ILE A 347 14.62 -12.59 -4.85
CA ILE A 347 15.47 -13.52 -4.09
C ILE A 347 15.57 -14.86 -4.82
N ASP A 348 16.45 -15.75 -4.38
CA ASP A 348 16.71 -17.08 -4.94
C ASP A 348 15.61 -18.13 -4.67
N ARG A 349 14.52 -17.72 -4.01
CA ARG A 349 13.36 -18.55 -3.67
C ARG A 349 12.30 -18.52 -4.76
N GLU A 350 11.68 -19.67 -5.01
CA GLU A 350 10.56 -19.86 -5.93
C GLU A 350 9.47 -20.75 -5.29
N PHE A 351 8.20 -20.44 -5.59
CA PHE A 351 7.05 -21.27 -5.21
C PHE A 351 6.59 -22.08 -6.42
N SER A 352 7.25 -23.22 -6.63
CA SER A 352 7.03 -24.04 -7.81
C SER A 352 5.83 -24.96 -7.61
N SER A 353 4.94 -24.96 -8.61
CA SER A 353 3.85 -25.92 -8.75
C SER A 353 3.98 -26.67 -10.07
N ARG A 354 3.62 -27.96 -10.07
CA ARG A 354 3.69 -28.80 -11.26
C ARG A 354 2.30 -29.04 -11.83
N ILE A 355 2.22 -29.05 -13.15
CA ILE A 355 1.02 -29.41 -13.91
C ILE A 355 1.31 -30.73 -14.60
N ILE A 356 0.54 -31.77 -14.28
CA ILE A 356 0.69 -33.09 -14.89
C ILE A 356 -0.42 -33.24 -15.94
N LEU A 357 -0.04 -33.39 -17.21
CA LEU A 357 -0.95 -33.61 -18.32
C LEU A 357 -1.40 -35.08 -18.38
N GLY A 358 -2.50 -35.35 -19.08
CA GLY A 358 -3.03 -36.71 -19.28
C GLY A 358 -2.08 -37.65 -20.05
N ASN A 359 -1.18 -37.08 -20.87
CA ASN A 359 -0.11 -37.82 -21.54
C ASN A 359 1.13 -38.07 -20.65
N ASN A 360 1.03 -37.81 -19.35
CA ASN A 360 2.09 -37.96 -18.34
C ASN A 360 3.26 -36.96 -18.47
N GLN A 361 3.19 -36.00 -19.38
CA GLN A 361 4.13 -34.89 -19.42
C GLN A 361 3.91 -34.00 -18.19
N THR A 362 5.01 -33.59 -17.56
CA THR A 362 4.99 -32.71 -16.39
C THR A 362 5.56 -31.35 -16.77
N LEU A 363 4.76 -30.32 -16.58
CA LEU A 363 5.13 -28.92 -16.80
C LEU A 363 5.29 -28.21 -15.46
N GLN A 364 6.04 -27.11 -15.46
CA GLN A 364 6.35 -26.33 -14.27
C GLN A 364 5.73 -24.94 -14.39
N GLY A 365 5.14 -24.47 -13.29
CA GLY A 365 4.65 -23.11 -13.13
C GLY A 365 4.86 -22.63 -11.70
N GLN A 366 4.27 -21.48 -11.39
CA GLN A 366 4.34 -20.85 -10.07
C GLN A 366 2.95 -20.71 -9.46
N SER A 367 2.83 -20.93 -8.15
CA SER A 367 1.57 -20.81 -7.42
C SER A 367 1.84 -20.60 -5.93
N LEU A 368 0.86 -20.08 -5.20
CA LEU A 368 0.84 -20.06 -3.73
C LEU A 368 -0.21 -21.02 -3.14
N TYR A 369 -0.94 -21.76 -3.98
CA TYR A 369 -2.01 -22.64 -3.53
C TYR A 369 -1.45 -23.89 -2.81
N THR A 370 -1.96 -24.19 -1.62
CA THR A 370 -1.54 -25.31 -0.77
C THR A 370 -2.67 -26.28 -0.39
N GLY A 371 -3.83 -26.17 -1.06
CA GLY A 371 -5.02 -26.97 -0.76
C GLY A 371 -4.83 -28.49 -0.85
N LYS A 372 -5.75 -29.24 -0.22
CA LYS A 372 -5.56 -30.66 0.13
C LYS A 372 -6.03 -31.69 -0.91
N ASP A 373 -6.75 -31.29 -1.97
CA ASP A 373 -7.31 -32.22 -2.97
C ASP A 373 -6.67 -32.09 -4.37
N LEU A 374 -5.35 -32.34 -4.43
CA LEU A 374 -4.55 -32.20 -5.66
C LEU A 374 -4.27 -33.55 -6.37
N SER A 375 -4.97 -34.61 -5.98
CA SER A 375 -4.82 -35.95 -6.57
C SER A 375 -5.71 -36.21 -7.79
N LYS A 376 -6.70 -35.35 -8.03
CA LYS A 376 -7.73 -35.51 -9.06
C LYS A 376 -7.29 -34.90 -10.40
N PHE A 377 -7.60 -35.61 -11.50
CA PHE A 377 -7.54 -35.04 -12.83
C PHE A 377 -8.83 -34.26 -13.15
N TYR A 378 -8.66 -33.08 -13.73
CA TYR A 378 -9.73 -32.22 -14.19
C TYR A 378 -9.69 -32.16 -15.73
N PRO A 379 -10.85 -32.23 -16.41
CA PRO A 379 -10.93 -31.80 -17.80
C PRO A 379 -10.42 -30.36 -17.90
N ILE A 380 -9.68 -30.06 -18.97
CA ILE A 380 -9.20 -28.71 -19.25
C ILE A 380 -9.93 -28.13 -20.47
N VAL A 381 -10.25 -26.85 -20.42
CA VAL A 381 -10.82 -26.07 -21.54
C VAL A 381 -10.07 -24.75 -21.69
N PHE A 382 -10.03 -24.24 -22.91
CA PHE A 382 -9.44 -22.95 -23.20
C PHE A 382 -10.50 -21.87 -23.02
N GLY A 383 -10.14 -20.75 -22.39
CA GLY A 383 -11.09 -19.68 -22.07
C GLY A 383 -11.84 -19.16 -23.30
N GLU A 384 -11.16 -19.07 -24.45
CA GLU A 384 -11.72 -18.63 -25.73
C GLU A 384 -12.90 -19.52 -26.18
N ASP A 385 -12.78 -20.83 -26.01
CA ASP A 385 -13.79 -21.83 -26.43
C ASP A 385 -15.06 -21.83 -25.56
N ILE A 386 -15.05 -21.11 -24.44
CA ILE A 386 -16.14 -21.09 -23.45
C ILE A 386 -16.62 -19.67 -23.17
N ALA A 387 -16.53 -18.77 -24.17
CA ALA A 387 -17.06 -17.42 -24.06
C ALA A 387 -18.54 -17.40 -23.64
N ALA A 388 -18.88 -16.49 -22.73
CA ALA A 388 -20.26 -16.19 -22.39
C ALA A 388 -20.99 -15.60 -23.62
N SER A 389 -22.31 -15.77 -23.70
CA SER A 389 -23.11 -15.33 -24.85
C SER A 389 -23.05 -13.82 -25.13
N ASP A 390 -22.72 -13.04 -24.11
CA ASP A 390 -22.61 -11.59 -24.10
C ASP A 390 -21.16 -11.10 -24.05
N SER A 391 -20.18 -11.97 -24.24
CA SER A 391 -18.75 -11.66 -24.22
C SER A 391 -18.06 -12.08 -25.51
N ASP A 392 -17.04 -11.33 -25.91
CA ASP A 392 -16.18 -11.69 -27.02
C ASP A 392 -15.15 -12.76 -26.63
N GLU A 393 -14.69 -13.51 -27.63
CA GLU A 393 -13.69 -14.57 -27.49
C GLU A 393 -12.37 -14.07 -26.88
N GLU A 394 -11.94 -12.84 -27.18
CA GLU A 394 -10.69 -12.27 -26.64
C GLU A 394 -10.80 -11.99 -25.13
N SER A 395 -11.95 -11.50 -24.67
CA SER A 395 -12.26 -11.32 -23.26
C SER A 395 -12.26 -12.66 -22.52
N ALA A 396 -12.87 -13.69 -23.10
CA ALA A 396 -12.92 -15.04 -22.53
C ALA A 396 -11.55 -15.72 -22.51
N ARG A 397 -10.75 -15.56 -23.58
CA ARG A 397 -9.36 -16.00 -23.67
C ARG A 397 -8.51 -15.50 -22.50
N SER A 398 -8.81 -14.29 -22.03
CA SER A 398 -8.09 -13.64 -20.93
C SER A 398 -8.72 -13.84 -19.56
N CYS A 399 -9.85 -14.57 -19.48
CA CYS A 399 -10.65 -14.72 -18.27
C CYS A 399 -11.07 -13.36 -17.67
N ASN A 400 -11.58 -12.43 -18.50
CA ASN A 400 -12.12 -11.15 -18.03
C ASN A 400 -13.35 -11.36 -17.13
N SER A 401 -13.63 -10.40 -16.24
CA SER A 401 -14.80 -10.46 -15.38
C SER A 401 -16.09 -10.68 -16.19
N GLY A 402 -16.86 -11.72 -15.85
CA GLY A 402 -18.10 -12.08 -16.55
C GLY A 402 -17.94 -12.72 -17.93
N SER A 403 -16.71 -12.96 -18.42
CA SER A 403 -16.49 -13.42 -19.81
C SER A 403 -16.69 -14.92 -20.05
N LEU A 404 -16.78 -15.73 -18.99
CA LEU A 404 -16.81 -17.19 -19.10
C LEU A 404 -18.23 -17.75 -18.95
N ASN A 405 -18.59 -18.71 -19.79
CA ASN A 405 -19.83 -19.46 -19.67
C ASN A 405 -19.77 -20.46 -18.50
N SER A 406 -20.53 -20.18 -17.44
CA SER A 406 -20.54 -20.99 -16.22
C SER A 406 -20.90 -22.46 -16.44
N THR A 407 -21.75 -22.80 -17.42
CA THR A 407 -22.13 -24.19 -17.69
C THR A 407 -20.95 -24.97 -18.28
N LEU A 408 -20.18 -24.34 -19.16
CA LEU A 408 -19.03 -24.96 -19.82
C LEU A 408 -17.78 -24.98 -18.93
N ALA A 409 -17.64 -24.01 -18.02
CA ALA A 409 -16.53 -23.90 -17.07
C ALA A 409 -16.66 -24.83 -15.86
N LYS A 410 -17.90 -25.15 -15.44
CA LYS A 410 -18.19 -25.84 -14.18
C LYS A 410 -17.38 -27.14 -14.01
N GLY A 411 -16.58 -27.21 -12.96
CA GLY A 411 -15.79 -28.39 -12.59
C GLY A 411 -14.58 -28.67 -13.48
N LYS A 412 -14.22 -27.77 -14.40
CA LYS A 412 -13.07 -27.90 -15.31
C LYS A 412 -11.94 -26.96 -14.92
N ALA A 413 -10.71 -27.33 -15.27
CA ALA A 413 -9.59 -26.40 -15.24
C ALA A 413 -9.65 -25.50 -16.48
N ILE A 414 -9.34 -24.23 -16.33
CA ILE A 414 -9.41 -23.24 -17.40
C ILE A 414 -8.00 -22.78 -17.74
N LEU A 415 -7.63 -22.79 -19.02
CA LEU A 415 -6.42 -22.16 -19.54
C LEU A 415 -6.80 -20.77 -20.06
N CYS A 416 -6.14 -19.73 -19.57
CA CYS A 416 -6.30 -18.36 -20.05
C CYS A 416 -4.95 -17.74 -20.36
N PHE A 417 -4.92 -16.90 -21.39
CA PHE A 417 -3.73 -16.17 -21.81
C PHE A 417 -3.91 -14.68 -21.49
N GLN A 418 -2.90 -14.10 -20.87
CA GLN A 418 -2.83 -12.67 -20.65
C GLN A 418 -3.03 -11.89 -21.95
N SER A 419 -3.79 -10.80 -21.87
CA SER A 419 -3.98 -9.85 -22.96
C SER A 419 -3.50 -8.45 -22.57
N ARG A 420 -3.68 -7.49 -23.49
CA ARG A 420 -3.32 -6.09 -23.21
C ARG A 420 -4.22 -5.49 -22.13
N SER A 421 -5.51 -5.80 -22.15
CA SER A 421 -6.55 -5.29 -21.25
C SER A 421 -6.60 -6.03 -19.92
N GLN A 422 -6.24 -7.31 -19.89
CA GLN A 422 -6.24 -8.13 -18.68
C GLN A 422 -4.88 -8.76 -18.43
N ARG A 423 -4.25 -8.31 -17.34
CA ARG A 423 -2.91 -8.72 -16.91
C ARG A 423 -2.88 -9.36 -15.53
N SER A 424 -4.02 -9.42 -14.84
CA SER A 424 -4.11 -9.88 -13.45
C SER A 424 -4.59 -11.33 -13.39
N ALA A 425 -3.72 -12.23 -12.93
CA ALA A 425 -4.15 -13.61 -12.66
C ALA A 425 -5.15 -13.66 -11.50
N THR A 426 -5.10 -12.69 -10.58
CA THR A 426 -6.10 -12.51 -9.50
C THR A 426 -7.50 -12.26 -10.04
N VAL A 427 -7.67 -11.39 -11.03
CA VAL A 427 -8.98 -11.17 -11.66
C VAL A 427 -9.41 -12.44 -12.40
N ALA A 428 -8.52 -13.05 -13.17
CA ALA A 428 -8.81 -14.27 -13.91
C ALA A 428 -9.27 -15.43 -13.01
N ILE A 429 -8.59 -15.67 -11.87
CA ILE A 429 -8.99 -16.75 -10.95
C ILE A 429 -10.33 -16.46 -10.27
N ARG A 430 -10.64 -15.19 -9.98
CA ARG A 430 -11.94 -14.80 -9.46
C ARG A 430 -13.04 -15.14 -10.47
N THR A 431 -12.87 -14.75 -11.73
CA THR A 431 -13.80 -15.07 -12.82
C THR A 431 -13.98 -16.59 -12.98
N VAL A 432 -12.90 -17.36 -12.98
CA VAL A 432 -12.96 -18.82 -13.05
C VAL A 432 -13.72 -19.39 -11.85
N THR A 433 -13.52 -18.85 -10.65
CA THR A 433 -14.20 -19.31 -9.44
C THR A 433 -15.70 -19.01 -9.50
N GLU A 434 -16.08 -17.80 -9.92
CA GLU A 434 -17.47 -17.38 -10.11
C GLU A 434 -18.20 -18.23 -11.17
N ALA A 435 -17.51 -18.58 -12.26
CA ALA A 435 -18.01 -19.49 -13.29
C ALA A 435 -18.08 -20.97 -12.83
N GLY A 436 -17.65 -21.29 -11.61
CA GLY A 436 -17.68 -22.64 -11.05
C GLY A 436 -16.53 -23.54 -11.53
N GLY A 437 -15.46 -22.96 -12.08
CA GLY A 437 -14.26 -23.66 -12.50
C GLY A 437 -13.51 -24.33 -11.34
N ALA A 438 -12.76 -25.37 -11.67
CA ALA A 438 -11.97 -26.16 -10.73
C ALA A 438 -10.58 -25.57 -10.45
N GLY A 439 -10.04 -24.76 -11.35
CA GLY A 439 -8.74 -24.10 -11.23
C GLY A 439 -8.34 -23.37 -12.50
N LEU A 440 -7.29 -22.55 -12.42
CA LEU A 440 -6.77 -21.72 -13.50
C LEU A 440 -5.32 -22.08 -13.81
N ILE A 441 -5.00 -22.14 -15.10
CA ILE A 441 -3.65 -21.98 -15.62
C ILE A 441 -3.62 -20.64 -16.36
N PHE A 442 -2.80 -19.72 -15.90
CA PHE A 442 -2.69 -18.38 -16.48
C PHE A 442 -1.35 -18.22 -17.18
N ALA A 443 -1.37 -18.21 -18.51
CA ALA A 443 -0.20 -18.01 -19.35
C ALA A 443 0.05 -16.52 -19.53
N GLN A 444 1.23 -16.05 -19.13
CA GLN A 444 1.55 -14.63 -19.08
C GLN A 444 3.00 -14.35 -19.51
N PHE A 445 3.35 -13.07 -19.64
CA PHE A 445 4.76 -12.69 -19.84
C PHE A 445 5.62 -13.29 -18.72
N PRO A 446 6.85 -13.74 -19.03
CA PRO A 446 7.75 -14.26 -18.00
C PRO A 446 7.90 -13.25 -16.86
N THR A 447 7.33 -13.60 -15.71
CA THR A 447 7.43 -12.82 -14.48
C THR A 447 7.77 -13.75 -13.33
N LYS A 448 8.40 -13.16 -12.32
CA LYS A 448 8.72 -13.81 -11.05
C LYS A 448 7.69 -13.46 -9.98
N ASP A 449 6.68 -12.66 -10.31
CA ASP A 449 5.56 -12.38 -9.42
C ASP A 449 4.61 -13.59 -9.37
N VAL A 450 3.99 -13.81 -8.22
CA VAL A 450 3.06 -14.93 -8.01
C VAL A 450 1.86 -14.40 -7.25
N ASP A 451 0.67 -14.50 -7.84
CA ASP A 451 -0.56 -14.06 -7.20
C ASP A 451 -1.02 -15.07 -6.14
N THR A 452 -1.60 -14.54 -5.07
CA THR A 452 -2.26 -15.33 -4.04
C THR A 452 -3.62 -15.82 -4.52
N SER A 453 -3.88 -17.12 -4.39
CA SER A 453 -5.22 -17.69 -4.56
C SER A 453 -5.53 -18.66 -3.42
N TRP A 454 -6.73 -18.50 -2.84
CA TRP A 454 -7.12 -19.17 -1.59
C TRP A 454 -8.07 -20.35 -1.82
N SER A 455 -9.01 -20.21 -2.75
CA SER A 455 -10.12 -21.15 -2.93
C SER A 455 -9.80 -22.28 -3.91
N LYS A 456 -9.06 -21.98 -4.98
CA LYS A 456 -8.81 -22.88 -6.11
C LYS A 456 -7.35 -22.81 -6.56
N PRO A 457 -6.81 -23.87 -7.18
CA PRO A 457 -5.51 -23.82 -7.82
C PRO A 457 -5.45 -22.70 -8.87
N CYS A 458 -4.46 -21.81 -8.74
CA CYS A 458 -4.07 -20.86 -9.77
C CYS A 458 -2.59 -21.05 -10.04
N VAL A 459 -2.24 -21.55 -11.22
CA VAL A 459 -0.84 -21.77 -11.63
C VAL A 459 -0.50 -20.83 -12.76
N GLN A 460 0.45 -19.93 -12.50
CA GLN A 460 0.97 -19.00 -13.49
C GLN A 460 2.13 -19.66 -14.25
N VAL A 461 2.10 -19.54 -15.57
CA VAL A 461 3.11 -20.10 -16.49
C VAL A 461 3.51 -19.06 -17.51
N ASP A 462 4.67 -19.26 -18.15
CA ASP A 462 5.03 -18.44 -19.31
C ASP A 462 4.24 -18.85 -20.57
N PHE A 463 4.28 -18.02 -21.60
CA PHE A 463 3.60 -18.30 -22.86
C PHE A 463 4.08 -19.59 -23.54
N ILE A 464 5.35 -19.97 -23.41
CA ILE A 464 5.89 -21.20 -24.02
C ILE A 464 5.18 -22.43 -23.41
N THR A 465 5.09 -22.45 -22.08
CA THR A 465 4.42 -23.51 -21.34
C THR A 465 2.91 -23.48 -21.61
N GLY A 466 2.30 -22.29 -21.63
CA GLY A 466 0.90 -22.11 -22.00
C GLY A 466 0.56 -22.67 -23.38
N THR A 467 1.34 -22.33 -24.40
CA THR A 467 1.18 -22.83 -25.77
C THR A 467 1.40 -24.34 -25.85
N THR A 468 2.36 -24.88 -25.09
CA THR A 468 2.56 -26.34 -25.01
C THR A 468 1.31 -27.06 -24.49
N ILE A 469 0.64 -26.47 -23.49
CA ILE A 469 -0.63 -27.01 -22.95
C ILE A 469 -1.74 -26.91 -23.99
N LEU A 470 -1.84 -25.78 -24.69
CA LEU A 470 -2.83 -25.58 -25.74
C LEU A 470 -2.67 -26.60 -26.87
N SER A 471 -1.45 -26.82 -27.38
CA SER A 471 -1.19 -27.84 -28.40
C SER A 471 -1.51 -29.26 -27.92
N TYR A 472 -1.29 -29.57 -26.64
CA TYR A 472 -1.72 -30.84 -26.05
C TYR A 472 -3.25 -30.98 -26.06
N MET A 473 -3.98 -29.89 -25.80
CA MET A 473 -5.45 -29.87 -25.81
C MET A 473 -6.00 -30.12 -27.21
N GLU A 474 -5.40 -29.51 -28.23
CA GLU A 474 -5.78 -29.73 -29.64
C GLU A 474 -5.47 -31.16 -30.11
N ALA A 475 -4.38 -31.75 -29.63
CA ALA A 475 -3.97 -33.11 -30.00
C ALA A 475 -4.77 -34.23 -29.31
N THR A 476 -5.55 -33.91 -28.27
CA THR A 476 -6.21 -34.90 -27.41
C THR A 476 -7.71 -34.68 -27.37
N ARG A 477 -8.52 -35.69 -27.70
CA ARG A 477 -10.00 -35.56 -27.69
C ARG A 477 -10.60 -35.20 -26.34
N ASN A 478 -10.01 -35.69 -25.24
CA ASN A 478 -10.48 -35.46 -23.87
C ASN A 478 -9.29 -35.03 -23.02
N PRO A 479 -8.81 -33.77 -23.15
CA PRO A 479 -7.63 -33.34 -22.45
C PRO A 479 -7.94 -33.18 -20.96
N VAL A 480 -7.06 -33.75 -20.14
CA VAL A 480 -7.12 -33.65 -18.68
C VAL A 480 -5.80 -33.16 -18.12
N ILE A 481 -5.86 -32.51 -16.96
CA ILE A 481 -4.68 -32.07 -16.20
C ILE A 481 -4.85 -32.36 -14.71
N LYS A 482 -3.74 -32.39 -13.99
CA LYS A 482 -3.70 -32.46 -12.53
C LYS A 482 -2.74 -31.41 -11.99
N PHE A 483 -3.25 -30.59 -11.07
CA PHE A 483 -2.44 -29.65 -10.31
C PHE A 483 -1.68 -30.40 -9.20
N SER A 484 -0.42 -30.07 -8.98
CA SER A 484 0.38 -30.65 -7.89
C SER A 484 0.50 -29.69 -6.72
N LYS A 485 0.85 -30.22 -5.55
CA LYS A 485 1.13 -29.39 -4.37
C LYS A 485 2.32 -28.47 -4.63
N THR A 486 2.12 -27.18 -4.38
CA THR A 486 3.16 -26.17 -4.43
C THR A 486 4.27 -26.50 -3.42
N LYS A 487 5.52 -26.33 -3.83
CA LYS A 487 6.70 -26.49 -2.99
C LYS A 487 7.57 -25.25 -3.05
N THR A 488 8.23 -24.96 -1.93
CA THR A 488 9.28 -23.96 -1.90
C THR A 488 10.57 -24.56 -2.44
N VAL A 489 11.19 -23.88 -3.39
CA VAL A 489 12.49 -24.23 -3.97
C VAL A 489 13.41 -23.05 -3.78
N VAL A 490 14.67 -23.29 -3.38
CA VAL A 490 15.67 -22.25 -3.12
C VAL A 490 16.91 -22.56 -3.95
N GLY A 491 17.58 -21.53 -4.47
CA GLY A 491 18.85 -21.64 -5.20
C GLY A 491 18.75 -22.04 -6.67
N ARG A 492 17.53 -22.12 -7.23
CA ARG A 492 17.32 -22.41 -8.66
C ARG A 492 17.10 -21.17 -9.52
N GLN A 493 16.63 -20.08 -8.92
CA GLN A 493 16.33 -18.84 -9.63
C GLN A 493 17.58 -17.96 -9.70
N LEU A 494 17.91 -17.44 -10.88
CA LEU A 494 18.93 -16.39 -11.02
C LEU A 494 18.46 -15.14 -10.27
N SER A 495 19.20 -14.75 -9.22
CA SER A 495 18.89 -13.62 -8.34
C SER A 495 20.20 -12.99 -7.82
N PRO A 496 20.21 -11.68 -7.48
CA PRO A 496 19.07 -10.76 -7.53
C PRO A 496 18.86 -10.19 -8.95
N GLU A 497 17.61 -10.15 -9.39
CA GLU A 497 17.19 -9.40 -10.58
C GLU A 497 16.22 -8.31 -10.14
N VAL A 498 16.27 -7.12 -10.74
CA VAL A 498 15.31 -6.06 -10.40
C VAL A 498 13.90 -6.53 -10.73
N ALA A 499 12.98 -6.37 -9.80
CA ALA A 499 11.58 -6.74 -9.95
C ALA A 499 10.99 -6.11 -11.22
N PHE A 500 10.15 -6.88 -11.92
CA PHE A 500 9.48 -6.39 -13.12
C PHE A 500 8.66 -5.13 -12.81
N PHE A 501 7.88 -5.16 -11.73
CA PHE A 501 7.07 -4.01 -11.29
C PHE A 501 7.88 -2.88 -10.65
N SER A 502 9.14 -3.08 -10.25
CA SER A 502 9.89 -2.01 -9.58
C SER A 502 10.01 -0.82 -10.51
N SER A 503 9.53 0.32 -10.05
CA SER A 503 9.61 1.58 -10.78
C SER A 503 11.05 1.95 -11.11
N ARG A 504 11.23 2.63 -12.25
CA ARG A 504 12.53 2.96 -12.84
C ARG A 504 12.74 4.46 -12.95
N GLY A 505 13.98 4.90 -12.75
CA GLY A 505 14.41 6.25 -13.06
C GLY A 505 14.45 6.54 -14.56
N PRO A 506 14.90 7.75 -14.95
CA PRO A 506 15.22 8.87 -14.06
C PRO A 506 13.97 9.52 -13.44
N SER A 507 14.14 10.32 -12.39
CA SER A 507 13.04 11.15 -11.84
C SER A 507 12.57 12.17 -12.89
N SER A 508 11.26 12.37 -13.01
CA SER A 508 10.69 13.42 -13.86
C SER A 508 10.90 14.83 -13.31
N LEU A 509 11.14 14.99 -12.00
CA LEU A 509 11.38 16.29 -11.36
C LEU A 509 12.85 16.69 -11.35
N SER A 510 13.72 15.72 -11.04
CA SER A 510 15.17 15.94 -10.94
C SER A 510 15.94 14.86 -11.68
N PRO A 511 15.98 14.91 -13.04
CA PRO A 511 16.65 13.86 -13.83
C PRO A 511 18.15 13.73 -13.55
N SER A 512 18.79 14.81 -13.08
CA SER A 512 20.22 14.85 -12.72
C SER A 512 20.54 14.18 -11.38
N VAL A 513 19.54 14.00 -10.51
CA VAL A 513 19.68 13.26 -9.25
C VAL A 513 19.27 11.81 -9.51
N LEU A 514 20.26 10.92 -9.59
CA LEU A 514 20.03 9.49 -9.81
C LEU A 514 19.11 8.92 -8.73
N LYS A 515 17.99 8.35 -9.17
CA LYS A 515 17.07 7.51 -8.41
C LYS A 515 16.82 6.25 -9.23
N VAL A 516 16.79 5.05 -8.65
CA VAL A 516 16.72 4.65 -7.24
C VAL A 516 18.12 4.48 -6.61
N LEU A 517 18.31 4.84 -5.33
CA LEU A 517 19.64 4.90 -4.69
C LEU A 517 20.14 3.53 -4.22
N ILE A 518 19.26 2.60 -3.85
CA ILE A 518 19.63 1.27 -3.33
C ILE A 518 18.66 0.22 -3.91
N ILE A 519 19.21 -0.90 -4.39
CA ILE A 519 18.45 -2.10 -4.75
C ILE A 519 18.42 -3.02 -3.52
N HIS A 520 17.24 -3.48 -3.13
CA HIS A 520 17.09 -4.41 -2.02
C HIS A 520 16.12 -5.53 -2.42
N SER A 521 16.37 -6.75 -1.96
CA SER A 521 15.63 -7.92 -2.42
C SER A 521 14.30 -8.04 -1.71
N PHE A 522 13.21 -8.27 -2.44
CA PHE A 522 11.85 -8.20 -1.91
C PHE A 522 10.80 -9.11 -2.61
N ILE A 523 10.99 -9.59 -3.86
CA ILE A 523 9.97 -10.45 -4.50
C ILE A 523 9.95 -11.83 -3.83
N LYS A 524 8.75 -12.36 -3.52
CA LYS A 524 8.45 -13.64 -2.83
C LYS A 524 8.76 -13.69 -1.34
N ALA A 525 9.05 -12.54 -0.76
CA ALA A 525 8.83 -12.20 0.62
C ALA A 525 7.53 -12.73 1.22
N ILE A 526 7.61 -13.54 2.27
CA ILE A 526 6.46 -13.80 3.15
C ILE A 526 6.86 -13.29 4.53
N VAL A 527 6.16 -12.28 4.99
CA VAL A 527 6.24 -11.81 6.36
C VAL A 527 4.83 -11.93 6.93
N PHE A 528 4.72 -12.59 8.07
CA PHE A 528 3.42 -13.01 8.59
C PHE A 528 2.67 -11.83 9.17
N ILE A 529 1.51 -11.59 8.60
CA ILE A 529 0.40 -11.00 9.32
C ILE A 529 -0.66 -12.09 9.41
N LEU A 530 -0.91 -12.48 10.64
CA LEU A 530 -2.13 -13.19 10.98
C LEU A 530 -3.23 -12.14 11.13
N THR A 531 -3.95 -11.85 10.05
CA THR A 531 -5.36 -11.49 10.18
C THR A 531 -6.14 -11.82 8.93
N LYS A 532 -7.25 -12.54 9.15
CA LYS A 532 -8.44 -12.54 8.27
C LYS A 532 -8.73 -11.09 7.86
N MET A 533 -9.06 -10.80 6.61
CA MET A 533 -10.17 -11.40 5.85
C MET A 533 -9.85 -11.66 4.39
#